data_AF-B5W0W5-F1
#
_entry.id   AF-B5W0W5-F1
#
_cell.length_a   1.000
_cell.length_b   1.000
_cell.length_c   1.000
_cell.angle_alpha   90.00
_cell.angle_beta   90.00
_cell.angle_gamma   90.00
#
_symmetry.space_group_name_H-M   'P 1'
#
loop_
_entity.id
_entity.type
_entity.pdbx_description
1 polymer ?
#
loop_
_entity_poly.entity_id
_entity_poly.type
_entity_poly.pdbx_seq_one_letter_code
_entity_poly.pdbx_strand_id
1 'polypeptide(L)' 'MKKAGMGIPTIQDRARQALVKSALEPEWESRFEGTSYGFRPGRSAQDAIARIYSSINKGEYFVLDAGARRSGMK' A
#
# COMPACT_ATOMS: atom_id res chain seq x y z
N MET A 1 12.73 13.29 -16.79
CA MET A 1 12.32 12.12 -15.99
C MET A 1 13.49 11.67 -15.10
N LYS A 2 13.38 11.76 -13.77
CA LYS A 2 14.38 11.17 -12.87
C LYS A 2 14.19 9.64 -12.88
N LYS A 3 15.25 8.88 -13.13
CA LYS A 3 15.24 7.41 -13.00
C LYS A 3 15.34 7.05 -11.52
N ALA A 4 14.39 6.26 -11.02
CA ALA A 4 14.54 5.57 -9.75
C ALA A 4 15.43 4.33 -9.98
N GLY A 5 16.47 4.15 -9.16
CA GLY A 5 17.25 2.91 -9.17
C GLY A 5 16.38 1.75 -8.70
N MET A 6 16.33 0.66 -9.48
CA MET A 6 15.62 -0.56 -9.10
C MET A 6 16.63 -1.60 -8.61
N GLY A 7 16.60 -1.91 -7.32
CA GLY A 7 17.39 -3.01 -6.76
C GLY A 7 16.72 -4.34 -7.12
N ILE A 8 17.19 -4.99 -8.18
CA ILE A 8 16.64 -6.27 -8.64
C ILE A 8 17.31 -7.42 -7.87
N PRO A 9 16.58 -8.16 -7.02
CA PRO A 9 17.12 -9.33 -6.33
C PRO A 9 17.27 -10.54 -7.25
N THR A 10 18.06 -11.53 -6.83
CA THR A 10 18.23 -12.78 -7.58
C THR A 10 16.89 -13.56 -7.66
N ILE A 11 16.79 -14.53 -8.59
CA ILE A 11 15.60 -15.40 -8.66
C ILE A 11 15.37 -16.14 -7.34
N GLN A 12 16.46 -16.63 -6.73
CA GLN A 12 16.38 -17.37 -5.46
C GLN A 12 15.85 -16.48 -4.33
N ASP A 13 16.26 -15.22 -4.28
CA ASP A 13 15.79 -14.28 -3.26
C ASP A 13 14.33 -13.89 -3.48
N ARG A 14 13.89 -13.73 -4.73
CA ARG A 14 12.46 -13.51 -5.04
C ARG A 14 11.59 -14.69 -4.62
N ALA A 15 12.06 -15.92 -4.83
CA ALA A 15 11.35 -17.12 -4.39
C ALA A 15 11.21 -17.17 -2.86
N ARG A 16 12.30 -16.86 -2.12
CA ARG A 16 12.26 -16.76 -0.66
C ARG A 16 11.33 -15.64 -0.17
N GLN A 17 11.38 -14.47 -0.79
CA GLN A 17 10.49 -13.34 -0.47
C GLN A 17 9.02 -13.71 -0.70
N ALA A 18 8.71 -14.41 -1.79
CA ALA A 18 7.35 -14.87 -2.09
C ALA A 18 6.85 -15.90 -1.06
N LEU A 19 7.71 -16.82 -0.62
CA LEU A 19 7.39 -17.78 0.44
C LEU A 19 7.05 -17.06 1.75
N VAL A 20 7.90 -16.12 2.17
CA VAL A 20 7.67 -15.33 3.39
C VAL A 20 6.40 -14.50 3.28
N LYS A 21 6.15 -13.85 2.13
CA LYS A 21 4.91 -13.11 1.87
C LYS A 21 3.69 -14.00 2.06
N SER A 22 3.69 -15.18 1.45
CA SER A 22 2.55 -16.10 1.48
C SER A 22 2.24 -16.61 2.90
N ALA A 23 3.27 -16.78 3.75
CA ALA A 23 3.09 -17.19 5.13
C ALA A 23 2.55 -16.05 6.03
N LEU A 24 2.97 -14.81 5.79
CA LEU A 24 2.61 -13.66 6.63
C LEU A 24 1.30 -12.98 6.21
N GLU A 25 0.96 -12.98 4.92
CA GLU A 25 -0.18 -12.26 4.35
C GLU A 25 -1.53 -12.57 5.03
N PRO A 26 -1.88 -13.83 5.37
CA PRO A 26 -3.15 -14.13 6.03
C PRO A 26 -3.29 -13.51 7.43
N GLU A 27 -2.22 -13.56 8.22
CA GLU A 27 -2.20 -13.00 9.58
C GLU A 27 -2.36 -11.48 9.52
N TRP A 28 -1.60 -10.80 8.65
CA TRP A 28 -1.67 -9.35 8.54
C TRP A 28 -2.99 -8.86 7.95
N GLU A 29 -3.57 -9.60 7.01
CA GLU A 29 -4.87 -9.25 6.42
C GLU A 29 -5.98 -9.23 7.48
N SER A 30 -5.92 -10.11 8.49
CA SER A 30 -6.85 -10.10 9.62
C SER A 30 -6.71 -8.88 10.54
N ARG A 31 -5.55 -8.23 10.54
CA ARG A 31 -5.20 -7.12 11.44
C ARG A 31 -5.29 -5.74 10.79
N PHE A 32 -5.29 -5.66 9.46
CA PHE A 32 -5.31 -4.39 8.76
C PHE A 32 -6.64 -3.64 8.95
N GLU A 33 -6.55 -2.32 9.06
CA GLU A 33 -7.73 -1.46 9.12
C GLU A 33 -8.54 -1.53 7.80
N GLY A 34 -9.86 -1.40 7.91
CA GLY A 34 -10.75 -1.36 6.75
C GLY A 34 -10.59 -0.13 5.84
N THR A 35 -9.82 0.88 6.27
CA THR A 35 -9.42 2.08 5.50
C THR A 35 -8.04 1.95 4.85
N SER A 36 -7.36 0.82 5.03
CA SER A 36 -6.07 0.56 4.40
C SER A 36 -6.25 -0.14 3.04
N TYR A 37 -5.77 0.49 1.96
CA TYR A 37 -6.02 0.02 0.59
C TYR A 37 -4.75 -0.37 -0.18
N GLY A 38 -3.58 0.11 0.23
CA GLY A 38 -2.33 -0.07 -0.51
C GLY A 38 -1.75 -1.47 -0.35
N PHE A 39 -1.29 -2.07 -1.46
CA PHE A 39 -0.53 -3.33 -1.51
C PHE A 39 -1.20 -4.56 -0.87
N ARG A 40 -2.55 -4.55 -0.78
CA ARG A 40 -3.34 -5.66 -0.20
C ARG A 40 -4.04 -6.49 -1.28
N PRO A 41 -4.21 -7.80 -1.06
CA PRO A 41 -4.98 -8.65 -1.97
C PRO A 41 -6.46 -8.22 -1.96
N GLY A 42 -7.08 -8.13 -3.14
CA GLY A 42 -8.51 -7.78 -3.26
C GLY A 42 -8.87 -6.34 -2.85
N ARG A 43 -7.88 -5.44 -2.79
CA ARG A 43 -8.06 -4.00 -2.56
C ARG A 43 -7.29 -3.21 -3.63
N SER A 44 -7.80 -2.03 -3.93
CA SER A 44 -7.32 -1.18 -5.02
C SER A 44 -7.37 0.31 -4.66
N ALA A 45 -6.73 1.14 -5.48
CA ALA A 45 -6.82 2.59 -5.34
C ALA A 45 -8.27 3.10 -5.56
N GLN A 46 -9.04 2.39 -6.37
CA GLN A 46 -10.44 2.70 -6.66
C GLN A 46 -11.32 2.55 -5.40
N ASP A 47 -11.03 1.57 -4.55
CA ASP A 47 -11.73 1.40 -3.27
C ASP A 47 -11.50 2.60 -2.33
N ALA A 48 -10.28 3.13 -2.32
CA ALA A 48 -9.95 4.34 -1.57
C ALA A 48 -10.71 5.57 -2.09
N ILE A 49 -10.75 5.75 -3.42
CA ILE A 49 -11.48 6.84 -4.07
C ILE A 49 -12.98 6.76 -3.76
N ALA A 50 -13.57 5.56 -3.85
CA ALA A 50 -14.98 5.35 -3.54
C ALA A 50 -15.31 5.73 -2.09
N ARG A 51 -14.41 5.42 -1.15
CA ARG A 51 -14.58 5.83 0.26
C ARG A 51 -14.49 7.34 0.45
N ILE A 52 -13.51 7.99 -0.18
CA ILE A 52 -13.36 9.46 -0.13
C ILE A 52 -14.62 10.13 -0.70
N TYR A 53 -15.12 9.64 -1.83
CA TYR A 53 -16.35 10.14 -2.45
C TYR A 53 -17.55 10.02 -1.50
N SER A 54 -17.70 8.89 -0.80
CA SER A 54 -18.75 8.71 0.20
C SER A 54 -18.60 9.65 1.40
N SER A 55 -17.37 9.95 1.85
CA SER A 55 -17.10 10.91 2.94
C SER A 55 -17.51 12.33 2.56
N ILE A 56 -17.09 12.79 1.38
CA ILE A 56 -17.38 14.14 0.90
C ILE A 56 -18.89 14.36 0.75
N ASN A 57 -19.62 13.35 0.26
CA ASN A 57 -21.08 13.40 0.14
C ASN A 57 -21.81 13.47 1.50
N LYS A 58 -21.13 13.18 2.61
CA LYS A 58 -21.69 13.30 3.97
C LYS A 58 -21.40 14.67 4.63
N GLY A 59 -20.69 15.56 3.95
CA GLY A 59 -20.39 16.91 4.44
C GLY A 59 -18.99 17.08 5.03
N GLU A 60 -18.06 16.15 4.78
CA GLU A 60 -16.65 16.30 5.14
C GLU A 60 -15.88 17.02 4.02
N TYR A 61 -15.34 18.21 4.28
CA TYR A 61 -14.73 19.05 3.25
C TYR A 61 -13.24 19.37 3.46
N PHE A 62 -12.65 18.93 4.58
CA PHE A 62 -11.25 19.17 4.89
C PHE A 62 -10.43 17.89 4.73
N VAL A 63 -9.33 17.98 3.97
CA VAL A 63 -8.39 16.88 3.74
C VAL A 63 -7.03 17.27 4.28
N LEU A 64 -6.47 16.45 5.15
CA LEU A 64 -5.07 16.55 5.58
C LEU A 64 -4.23 15.64 4.70
N ASP A 65 -3.37 16.23 3.87
CA ASP A 65 -2.37 15.48 3.11
C ASP A 65 -1.11 15.27 3.95
N ALA A 66 -0.72 14.01 4.11
CA ALA A 66 0.44 13.62 4.90
C ALA A 66 1.24 12.54 4.15
N GLY A 67 2.54 12.76 4.02
CA GLY A 67 3.45 11.83 3.34
C GLY A 67 4.67 11.50 4.21
N ALA A 68 5.06 10.24 4.24
CA ALA A 68 6.31 9.82 4.87
C ALA A 68 7.48 9.99 3.89
N ARG A 69 8.60 10.55 4.37
CA ARG A 69 9.84 10.63 3.58
C ARG A 69 10.44 9.24 3.41
N ARG A 70 10.76 8.86 2.17
CA ARG A 70 11.49 7.63 1.89
C ARG A 70 12.94 7.73 2.41
N SER A 71 13.35 6.76 3.23
CA SER A 71 14.73 6.58 3.68
C SER A 71 15.68 6.36 2.48
N GLY A 72 16.85 7.03 2.50
CA GLY A 72 17.89 6.91 1.47
C GLY A 72 17.76 7.87 0.28
N MET A 73 16.81 8.81 0.33
CA MET A 73 16.76 9.95 -0.60
C MET A 73 17.64 11.06 -0.01
N LYS A 74 18.81 11.32 -0.61
CA LYS A 74 19.50 12.61 -0.43
C LYS A 74 18.65 13.72 -1.04
#